data_AF-A0AA88LL14-F1
#
_entry.id   AF-A0AA88LL14-F1
#
_cell.length_a   1.000
_cell.length_b   1.000
_cell.length_c   1.000
_cell.angle_alpha   90.00
_cell.angle_beta   90.00
_cell.angle_gamma   90.00
#
_symmetry.space_group_name_H-M   'P 1'
#
loop_
_entity.id
_entity.type
_entity.pdbx_description
1 polymer ?
#
loop_
_entity_poly.entity_id
_entity_poly.type
_entity_poly.pdbx_seq_one_letter_code
_entity_poly.pdbx_strand_id
1 'polypeptide(L)'
;VFDVRCGPKGAVIPKHEGSESEVRLPWGAGVIGYVAETKEVVNLDAPCEVCYLFHRIFADTITVEDLNKSLPPVESLGGLKVFPEEFEKDDDSNIHMDFIVSASNLRAENYGIAPADRHKSKLIAGKIIPAISTTTSVVFGLVSLELYKIVQGHSKLEDFKNSFINLTLPLFVYSYPLAAQQKENTFFLSIFVGNELLLSLVVYHLYLTLDHPVPPEAPTVAKSSPVVYETCDCDDCEVVDVCTTGLSFDPAC
;
A
#
# COMPACT_ATOMS: atom_id res chain seq x y z
N VAL A 1 -1.11 -15.07 -3.77
CA VAL A 1 -1.24 -15.60 -2.39
C VAL A 1 -2.72 -15.89 -2.19
N PHE A 2 -3.11 -17.15 -2.05
CA PHE A 2 -4.52 -17.52 -1.87
C PHE A 2 -4.78 -17.82 -0.38
N ASP A 3 -5.69 -17.08 0.23
CA ASP A 3 -6.30 -17.43 1.52
C ASP A 3 -7.34 -18.52 1.26
N VAL A 4 -7.16 -19.69 1.87
CA VAL A 4 -8.07 -20.83 1.72
C VAL A 4 -8.76 -21.02 3.06
N ARG A 5 -10.08 -20.82 3.09
CA ARG A 5 -10.91 -21.07 4.27
C ARG A 5 -11.97 -22.12 3.94
N CYS A 6 -12.15 -23.08 4.85
CA CYS A 6 -13.14 -24.15 4.74
C CYS A 6 -14.40 -23.81 5.57
N GLY A 7 -15.58 -24.12 5.03
CA GLY A 7 -16.88 -24.01 5.70
C GLY A 7 -17.78 -25.23 5.46
N PRO A 8 -18.92 -25.36 6.16
CA PRO A 8 -19.79 -26.53 6.11
C PRO A 8 -20.40 -26.79 4.71
N LYS A 9 -20.67 -28.06 4.41
CA LYS A 9 -21.19 -28.53 3.11
C LYS A 9 -22.56 -27.90 2.78
N GLY A 10 -22.70 -27.33 1.57
CA GLY A 10 -23.98 -26.97 0.96
C GLY A 10 -24.34 -25.48 0.87
N ALA A 11 -23.40 -24.56 1.13
CA ALA A 11 -23.66 -23.13 0.97
C ALA A 11 -23.64 -22.69 -0.50
N VAL A 12 -24.72 -22.07 -0.98
CA VAL A 12 -24.83 -21.44 -2.30
C VAL A 12 -24.64 -19.93 -2.15
N ILE A 13 -23.73 -19.35 -2.93
CA ILE A 13 -23.50 -17.89 -2.95
C ILE A 13 -24.51 -17.26 -3.92
N PRO A 14 -25.31 -16.27 -3.50
CA PRO A 14 -26.14 -15.52 -4.44
C PRO A 14 -25.25 -14.68 -5.35
N LYS A 15 -25.46 -14.77 -6.68
CA LYS A 15 -24.83 -13.85 -7.64
C LYS A 15 -25.34 -12.44 -7.37
N HIS A 16 -24.45 -11.54 -6.96
CA HIS A 16 -24.77 -10.12 -6.89
C HIS A 16 -24.65 -9.53 -8.30
N GLU A 17 -25.78 -9.13 -8.90
CA GLU A 17 -25.77 -8.25 -10.06
C GLU A 17 -25.46 -6.83 -9.58
N GLY A 18 -24.20 -6.39 -9.75
CA GLY A 18 -23.82 -4.98 -9.58
C GLY A 18 -22.45 -4.73 -8.93
N SER A 19 -21.57 -4.09 -9.71
CA SER A 19 -20.23 -3.55 -9.40
C SER A 19 -19.06 -4.55 -9.29
N GLU A 20 -18.13 -4.46 -10.23
CA GLU A 20 -17.01 -5.40 -10.51
C GLU A 20 -15.79 -5.31 -9.57
N SER A 21 -15.89 -4.69 -8.39
CA SER A 21 -14.66 -4.33 -7.63
C SER A 21 -14.55 -4.84 -6.20
N GLU A 22 -15.56 -5.47 -5.60
CA GLU A 22 -15.43 -5.97 -4.23
C GLU A 22 -16.20 -7.28 -4.02
N VAL A 23 -15.49 -8.41 -4.02
CA VAL A 23 -16.06 -9.71 -3.64
C VAL A 23 -15.89 -9.86 -2.13
N ARG A 24 -16.97 -9.61 -1.37
CA ARG A 24 -17.02 -9.92 0.07
C ARG A 24 -17.42 -11.38 0.27
N LEU A 25 -16.48 -12.20 0.72
CA LEU A 25 -16.76 -13.60 1.08
C LEU A 25 -17.29 -13.65 2.52
N PRO A 26 -18.55 -14.11 2.75
CA PRO A 26 -19.04 -14.32 4.10
C PRO A 26 -18.26 -15.46 4.78
N TRP A 27 -17.99 -15.30 6.08
CA TRP A 27 -17.45 -16.38 6.90
C TRP A 27 -18.38 -17.59 6.82
N GLY A 28 -17.85 -18.74 6.38
CA GLY A 28 -18.58 -20.02 6.38
C GLY A 28 -19.00 -20.57 5.01
N ALA A 29 -18.59 -19.98 3.88
CA ALA A 29 -18.74 -20.61 2.57
C ALA A 29 -17.59 -21.61 2.31
N GLY A 30 -17.83 -22.66 1.51
CA GLY A 30 -16.88 -23.74 1.21
C GLY A 30 -15.58 -23.28 0.52
N VAL A 31 -14.74 -24.24 0.11
CA VAL A 31 -13.44 -23.95 -0.54
C VAL A 31 -13.67 -23.26 -1.88
N ILE A 32 -13.39 -21.96 -1.94
CA ILE A 32 -13.52 -21.15 -3.15
C ILE A 32 -12.11 -20.82 -3.65
N GLY A 33 -11.79 -21.27 -4.86
CA GLY A 33 -10.56 -20.89 -5.57
C GLY A 33 -10.77 -19.65 -6.44
N TYR A 34 -9.72 -18.86 -6.64
CA TYR A 34 -9.72 -17.69 -7.51
C TYR A 34 -8.63 -17.84 -8.58
N VAL A 35 -8.95 -17.61 -9.84
CA VAL A 35 -7.94 -17.61 -10.92
C VAL A 35 -7.41 -16.19 -11.08
N ALA A 36 -6.14 -15.97 -10.71
CA ALA A 36 -5.53 -14.63 -10.69
C ALA A 36 -5.50 -13.93 -12.06
N GLU A 37 -5.48 -14.68 -13.16
CA GLU A 37 -5.45 -14.15 -14.53
C GLU A 37 -6.86 -13.76 -15.05
N THR A 38 -7.93 -14.46 -14.65
CA THR A 38 -9.30 -14.24 -15.19
C THR A 38 -10.30 -13.65 -14.18
N LYS A 39 -9.93 -13.58 -12.90
CA LYS A 39 -10.81 -13.19 -11.79
C LYS A 39 -12.05 -14.07 -11.59
N GLU A 40 -12.11 -15.23 -12.25
CA GLU A 40 -13.24 -16.15 -12.15
C GLU A 40 -13.19 -16.96 -10.85
N VAL A 41 -14.37 -17.16 -10.28
CA VAL A 41 -14.59 -17.93 -9.05
C VAL A 41 -14.79 -19.40 -9.44
N VAL A 42 -13.93 -20.28 -8.95
CA VAL A 42 -14.01 -21.72 -9.25
C VAL A 42 -14.48 -22.46 -7.99
N ASN A 43 -15.62 -23.15 -8.10
CA ASN A 43 -16.08 -24.10 -7.09
C ASN A 43 -15.30 -25.41 -7.25
N LEU A 44 -14.63 -25.84 -6.18
CA LEU A 44 -13.90 -27.10 -6.15
C LEU A 44 -14.85 -28.22 -5.70
N ASP A 45 -15.34 -29.00 -6.66
CA ASP A 45 -16.19 -30.16 -6.40
C ASP A 45 -15.36 -31.37 -5.94
N ALA A 46 -15.07 -31.46 -4.64
CA ALA A 46 -14.64 -32.74 -4.05
C ALA A 46 -15.00 -32.85 -2.56
N PRO A 47 -15.80 -33.85 -2.14
CA PRO A 47 -15.89 -34.25 -0.75
C PRO A 47 -14.69 -35.15 -0.43
N CYS A 48 -13.54 -34.56 -0.09
CA CYS A 48 -12.33 -35.33 0.12
C CYS A 48 -12.24 -35.90 1.56
N GLU A 49 -11.99 -37.20 1.75
CA GLU A 49 -11.66 -37.78 3.08
C GLU A 49 -10.47 -37.04 3.74
N VAL A 50 -9.57 -36.51 2.90
CA VAL A 50 -8.45 -35.66 3.31
C VAL A 50 -8.93 -34.39 4.02
N CYS A 51 -10.08 -33.83 3.62
CA CYS A 51 -10.69 -32.64 4.21
C CYS A 51 -11.22 -32.95 5.63
N TYR A 52 -11.74 -34.16 5.83
CA TYR A 52 -12.25 -34.64 7.12
C TYR A 52 -11.10 -34.99 8.09
N LEU A 53 -9.99 -35.52 7.57
CA LEU A 53 -8.76 -35.74 8.34
C LEU A 53 -8.08 -34.41 8.71
N PHE A 54 -8.07 -33.43 7.79
CA PHE A 54 -7.61 -32.07 8.05
C PHE A 54 -8.43 -31.39 9.15
N HIS A 55 -9.76 -31.58 9.11
CA HIS A 55 -10.63 -31.07 10.17
C HIS A 55 -10.38 -31.76 11.51
N ARG A 56 -10.02 -33.06 11.58
CA ARG A 56 -9.69 -33.73 12.87
C ARG A 56 -8.33 -33.33 13.43
N ILE A 57 -7.35 -33.00 12.59
CA ILE A 57 -6.01 -32.57 13.05
C ILE A 57 -6.02 -31.12 13.55
N PHE A 58 -6.88 -30.26 12.97
CA PHE A 58 -7.02 -28.85 13.37
C PHE A 58 -8.27 -28.54 14.22
N ALA A 59 -9.15 -29.52 14.49
CA ALA A 59 -10.31 -29.35 15.38
C ALA A 59 -9.93 -29.39 16.86
N ASP A 60 -8.70 -29.77 17.21
CA ASP A 60 -8.16 -29.43 18.52
C ASP A 60 -8.01 -27.92 18.53
N THR A 61 -8.98 -27.23 19.11
CA THR A 61 -8.92 -25.79 19.39
C THR A 61 -7.84 -25.55 20.43
N ILE A 62 -6.59 -25.65 20.01
CA ILE A 62 -5.43 -25.28 20.83
C ILE A 62 -5.63 -23.80 21.14
N THR A 63 -5.85 -23.50 22.40
CA THR A 63 -6.03 -22.13 22.86
C THR A 63 -4.67 -21.42 22.88
N VAL A 64 -4.68 -20.09 22.85
CA VAL A 64 -3.43 -19.30 22.95
C VAL A 64 -2.73 -19.59 24.27
N GLU A 65 -3.51 -19.85 25.33
CA GLU A 65 -3.02 -20.23 26.65
C GLU A 65 -2.29 -21.57 26.62
N ASP A 66 -2.76 -22.54 25.84
CA ASP A 66 -2.11 -23.85 25.72
C ASP A 66 -0.83 -23.79 24.87
N LEU A 67 -0.82 -22.98 23.81
CA LEU A 67 0.41 -22.68 23.04
C LEU A 67 1.47 -22.05 23.93
N ASN A 68 1.11 -21.05 24.74
CA ASN A 68 2.06 -20.38 25.63
C ASN A 68 2.66 -21.34 26.67
N LYS A 69 1.87 -22.30 27.17
CA LYS A 69 2.38 -23.36 28.07
C LYS A 69 3.29 -24.37 27.37
N SER A 70 3.10 -24.59 26.07
CA SER A 70 3.92 -25.53 25.28
C SER A 70 5.27 -24.98 24.85
N LEU A 71 5.44 -23.65 24.87
CA LEU A 71 6.69 -23.02 24.46
C LEU A 71 7.80 -23.35 25.48
N PRO A 72 8.96 -23.84 25.03
CA PRO A 72 10.07 -24.11 25.93
C PRO A 72 10.63 -22.80 26.52
N PRO A 73 11.07 -22.81 27.79
CA PRO A 73 11.69 -21.64 28.41
C PRO A 73 13.01 -21.29 27.69
N VAL A 74 13.32 -20.01 27.55
CA VAL A 74 14.45 -19.50 26.73
C VAL A 74 15.79 -20.09 27.20
N GLU A 75 15.93 -20.36 28.49
CA GLU A 75 17.11 -20.95 29.11
C GLU A 75 17.37 -22.37 28.60
N SER A 76 16.32 -23.12 28.25
CA SER A 76 16.42 -24.49 27.72
C SER A 76 16.90 -24.55 26.28
N LEU A 77 16.82 -23.44 25.54
CA LEU A 77 17.21 -23.35 24.14
C LEU A 77 18.71 -23.12 23.93
N GLY A 78 19.51 -23.02 25.01
CA GLY A 78 20.98 -23.10 24.94
C GLY A 78 21.63 -22.04 24.04
N GLY A 79 21.01 -20.88 23.87
CA GLY A 79 21.50 -19.83 22.98
C GLY A 79 21.28 -20.08 21.48
N LEU A 80 20.31 -20.94 21.12
CA LEU A 80 19.86 -21.15 19.75
C LEU A 80 19.59 -19.80 19.05
N LYS A 81 20.28 -19.59 17.93
CA LYS A 81 20.06 -18.46 17.04
C LYS A 81 19.52 -18.98 15.73
N VAL A 82 18.36 -18.46 15.34
CA VAL A 82 17.79 -18.67 14.01
C VAL A 82 18.17 -17.44 13.18
N PHE A 83 18.69 -17.68 11.98
CA PHE A 83 19.00 -16.62 11.04
C PHE A 83 17.87 -16.56 10.01
N PRO A 84 17.19 -15.40 9.87
CA PRO A 84 16.22 -15.24 8.81
C PRO A 84 16.95 -15.25 7.48
N GLU A 85 16.45 -16.05 6.54
CA GLU A 85 16.97 -16.04 5.17
C GLU A 85 16.35 -14.87 4.41
N GLU A 86 17.19 -14.07 3.75
CA GLU A 86 16.72 -12.97 2.92
C GLU A 86 16.45 -13.47 1.50
N PHE A 87 15.23 -13.26 1.02
CA PHE A 87 14.86 -13.72 -0.31
C PHE A 87 15.64 -12.96 -1.40
N GLU A 88 16.60 -13.64 -2.00
CA GLU A 88 17.26 -13.23 -3.24
C GLU A 88 16.79 -14.12 -4.41
N LYS A 89 16.28 -13.48 -5.46
CA LYS A 89 15.70 -14.09 -6.67
C LYS A 89 16.71 -14.25 -7.79
N ASP A 90 17.79 -13.46 -7.78
CA ASP A 90 18.78 -13.35 -8.85
C ASP A 90 20.04 -14.21 -8.63
N ASP A 91 20.16 -14.82 -7.45
CA ASP A 91 21.15 -15.85 -7.17
C ASP A 91 20.55 -17.25 -7.35
N ASP A 92 21.03 -17.97 -8.36
CA ASP A 92 20.57 -19.32 -8.67
C ASP A 92 21.20 -20.40 -7.76
N SER A 93 22.13 -20.04 -6.87
CA SER A 93 22.81 -20.99 -5.96
C SER A 93 22.14 -21.15 -4.59
N ASN A 94 21.30 -20.19 -4.18
CA ASN A 94 20.67 -20.13 -2.85
C ASN A 94 19.37 -20.96 -2.72
N ILE A 95 18.98 -21.74 -3.74
CA ILE A 95 17.78 -22.60 -3.81
C ILE A 95 16.43 -21.92 -3.53
N HIS A 96 16.36 -20.60 -3.39
CA HIS A 96 15.12 -19.88 -3.05
C HIS A 96 14.06 -20.07 -4.12
N MET A 97 14.44 -19.85 -5.38
CA MET A 97 13.54 -20.01 -6.50
C MET A 97 13.14 -21.47 -6.71
N ASP A 98 14.03 -22.42 -6.41
CA ASP A 98 13.73 -23.84 -6.59
C ASP A 98 12.69 -24.29 -5.54
N PHE A 99 12.82 -23.84 -4.29
CA PHE A 99 11.81 -24.06 -3.27
C PHE A 99 10.45 -23.46 -3.67
N ILE A 100 10.42 -22.22 -4.14
CA ILE A 100 9.18 -21.54 -4.54
C ILE A 100 8.50 -22.28 -5.70
N VAL A 101 9.25 -22.65 -6.73
CA VAL A 101 8.74 -23.35 -7.93
C VAL A 101 8.19 -24.72 -7.56
N SER A 102 8.96 -25.51 -6.80
CA SER A 102 8.52 -26.84 -6.38
C SER A 102 7.28 -26.76 -5.49
N ALA A 103 7.26 -25.88 -4.50
CA ALA A 103 6.11 -25.71 -3.61
C ALA A 103 4.87 -25.20 -4.35
N SER A 104 5.03 -24.25 -5.29
CA SER A 104 3.92 -23.75 -6.10
C SER A 104 3.35 -24.81 -7.03
N ASN A 105 4.22 -25.62 -7.67
CA ASN A 105 3.79 -26.65 -8.61
C ASN A 105 3.13 -27.84 -7.91
N LEU A 106 3.67 -28.28 -6.76
CA LEU A 106 3.00 -29.29 -5.94
C LEU A 106 1.61 -28.84 -5.50
N ARG A 107 1.46 -27.55 -5.15
CA ARG A 107 0.14 -26.99 -4.83
C ARG A 107 -0.75 -26.87 -6.08
N ALA A 108 -0.19 -26.55 -7.25
CA ALA A 108 -0.94 -26.45 -8.50
C ALA A 108 -1.56 -27.80 -8.90
N GLU A 109 -0.79 -28.89 -8.77
CA GLU A 109 -1.26 -30.26 -9.04
C GLU A 109 -2.48 -30.63 -8.18
N ASN A 110 -2.49 -30.23 -6.89
CA ASN A 110 -3.64 -30.48 -6.01
C ASN A 110 -4.96 -29.87 -6.49
N TYR A 111 -4.89 -28.81 -7.32
CA TYR A 111 -6.07 -28.10 -7.83
C TYR A 111 -6.24 -28.26 -9.36
N GLY A 112 -5.48 -29.15 -10.01
CA GLY A 112 -5.53 -29.33 -11.46
C GLY A 112 -5.04 -28.11 -12.26
N ILE A 113 -4.24 -27.23 -11.64
CA ILE A 113 -3.65 -26.06 -12.29
C ILE A 113 -2.38 -26.48 -13.01
N ALA A 114 -2.17 -25.97 -14.22
CA ALA A 114 -0.95 -26.26 -14.99
C ALA A 114 0.30 -25.75 -14.24
N PRO A 115 1.38 -26.56 -14.15
CA PRO A 115 2.60 -26.14 -13.49
C PRO A 115 3.26 -24.98 -14.24
N ALA A 116 3.94 -24.11 -13.50
CA ALA A 116 4.71 -22.99 -14.06
C ALA A 116 6.20 -23.31 -14.10
N ASP A 117 6.89 -22.82 -15.13
CA ASP A 117 8.34 -22.94 -15.26
C ASP A 117 9.06 -21.99 -14.29
N ARG A 118 10.37 -22.20 -14.14
CA ARG A 118 11.20 -21.38 -13.26
C ARG A 118 11.19 -19.91 -13.66
N HIS A 119 11.17 -19.58 -14.95
CA HIS A 119 11.19 -18.18 -15.39
C HIS A 119 9.85 -17.48 -15.14
N LYS A 120 8.70 -18.10 -15.45
CA LYS A 120 7.38 -17.52 -15.12
C LYS A 120 7.21 -17.35 -13.62
N SER A 121 7.61 -18.34 -12.83
CA SER A 121 7.57 -18.26 -11.37
C SER A 121 8.50 -17.17 -10.82
N LYS A 122 9.71 -17.03 -11.36
CA LYS A 122 10.65 -15.94 -10.98
C LYS A 122 10.10 -14.56 -11.33
N LEU A 123 9.45 -14.41 -12.48
CA LEU A 123 8.81 -13.16 -12.87
C LEU A 123 7.73 -12.75 -11.87
N ILE A 124 6.88 -13.68 -11.45
CA ILE A 124 5.76 -13.44 -10.53
C ILE A 124 6.25 -13.27 -9.08
N ALA A 125 7.00 -14.24 -8.55
CA ALA A 125 7.47 -14.23 -7.16
C ALA A 125 8.49 -13.11 -6.91
N GLY A 126 9.35 -12.84 -7.90
CA GLY A 126 10.35 -11.79 -7.86
C GLY A 126 9.83 -10.39 -8.19
N LYS A 127 8.54 -10.24 -8.55
CA LYS A 127 7.91 -8.99 -8.98
C LYS A 127 8.75 -8.26 -10.05
N ILE A 128 9.24 -9.00 -11.04
CA ILE A 128 10.13 -8.44 -12.07
C ILE A 128 9.32 -7.51 -12.97
N ILE A 129 9.75 -6.25 -13.04
CA ILE A 129 9.22 -5.28 -13.99
C ILE A 129 9.97 -5.48 -15.32
N PRO A 130 9.28 -5.87 -16.41
CA PRO A 130 9.94 -6.07 -17.69
C PRO A 130 10.49 -4.74 -18.21
N ALA A 131 11.74 -4.75 -18.64
CA ALA A 131 12.43 -3.57 -19.17
C ALA A 131 13.27 -3.94 -20.40
N ILE A 132 13.29 -3.05 -21.39
CA ILE A 132 14.11 -3.19 -22.60
C ILE A 132 14.74 -1.83 -22.93
N SER A 133 15.99 -1.85 -23.41
CA SER A 133 16.75 -0.62 -23.68
C SER A 133 16.10 0.30 -24.72
N THR A 134 15.29 -0.24 -25.64
CA THR A 134 14.63 0.55 -26.69
C THR A 134 13.61 1.54 -26.12
N THR A 135 12.72 1.11 -25.22
CA THR A 135 11.76 2.02 -24.57
C THR A 135 12.47 3.05 -23.71
N THR A 136 13.49 2.64 -22.96
CA THR A 136 14.33 3.53 -22.15
C THR A 136 14.99 4.62 -23.00
N SER A 137 15.59 4.26 -24.13
CA SER A 137 16.26 5.21 -25.03
C SER A 137 15.30 6.22 -25.63
N VAL A 138 14.11 5.77 -26.05
CA VAL A 138 13.06 6.66 -26.58
C VAL A 138 12.58 7.63 -25.50
N VAL A 139 12.29 7.14 -24.29
CA VAL A 139 11.86 7.98 -23.16
C VAL A 139 12.93 9.02 -22.82
N PHE A 140 14.21 8.63 -22.72
CA PHE A 140 15.30 9.57 -22.48
C PHE A 140 15.45 10.61 -23.60
N GLY A 141 15.26 10.21 -24.87
CA GLY A 141 15.24 11.13 -25.99
C GLY A 141 14.17 12.20 -25.85
N LEU A 142 12.93 11.83 -25.49
CA LEU A 142 11.84 12.78 -25.29
C LEU A 142 12.05 13.66 -24.07
N VAL A 143 12.55 13.12 -22.95
CA VAL A 143 12.90 13.91 -21.76
C VAL A 143 13.97 14.95 -22.10
N SER A 144 14.97 14.58 -22.92
CA SER A 144 16.02 15.50 -23.36
C SER A 144 15.46 16.65 -24.22
N LEU A 145 14.42 16.41 -25.01
CA LEU A 145 13.74 17.46 -25.78
C LEU A 145 13.01 18.45 -24.86
N GLU A 146 12.33 17.98 -23.82
CA GLU A 146 11.69 18.86 -22.84
C GLU A 146 12.72 19.65 -22.02
N LEU A 147 13.88 19.05 -21.72
CA LEU A 147 14.98 19.72 -21.02
C LEU A 147 15.47 20.97 -21.77
N TYR A 148 15.57 20.92 -23.10
CA TYR A 148 15.98 22.10 -23.89
C TYR A 148 15.03 23.29 -23.70
N LYS A 149 13.71 23.03 -23.56
CA LYS A 149 12.71 24.09 -23.36
C LYS A 149 12.88 24.77 -22.00
N ILE A 150 13.18 23.97 -20.96
CA ILE A 150 13.47 24.48 -19.62
C ILE A 150 14.72 25.37 -19.66
N VAL A 151 15.80 24.91 -20.29
CA VAL A 151 17.07 25.67 -20.39
C VAL A 151 16.90 26.97 -21.18
N GLN A 152 16.02 27.00 -22.18
CA GLN A 152 15.69 28.21 -22.95
C GLN A 152 14.75 29.18 -22.20
N GLY A 153 14.27 28.81 -21.01
CA GLY A 153 13.40 29.68 -20.19
C GLY A 153 11.95 29.72 -20.67
N HIS A 154 11.47 28.67 -21.35
CA HIS A 154 10.06 28.56 -21.70
C HIS A 154 9.21 28.46 -20.42
N SER A 155 8.21 29.34 -20.30
CA SER A 155 7.32 29.41 -19.13
C SER A 155 5.85 29.08 -19.47
N LYS A 156 5.53 28.94 -20.76
CA LYS A 156 4.17 28.64 -21.22
C LYS A 156 3.93 27.14 -21.16
N LEU A 157 2.83 26.73 -20.54
CA LEU A 157 2.42 25.32 -20.46
C LEU A 157 2.24 24.67 -21.84
N GLU A 158 1.80 25.43 -22.84
CA GLU A 158 1.58 24.99 -24.22
C GLU A 158 2.87 24.53 -24.92
N ASP A 159 4.03 25.01 -24.47
CA ASP A 159 5.32 24.63 -25.04
C ASP A 159 5.73 23.22 -24.59
N PHE A 160 5.25 22.78 -23.42
CA PHE A 160 5.59 21.49 -22.81
C PHE A 160 4.65 20.37 -23.25
N LYS A 161 5.18 19.15 -23.31
CA LYS A 161 4.40 17.97 -23.69
C LYS A 161 4.68 16.78 -22.78
N ASN A 162 3.61 16.21 -22.25
CA ASN A 162 3.62 14.87 -21.67
C ASN A 162 3.54 13.86 -22.80
N SER A 163 4.39 12.84 -22.77
CA SER A 163 4.48 11.82 -23.82
C SER A 163 4.12 10.45 -23.25
N PHE A 164 3.15 9.78 -23.87
CA PHE A 164 2.75 8.40 -23.58
C PHE A 164 3.08 7.52 -24.78
N ILE A 165 3.79 6.42 -24.54
CA ILE A 165 4.36 5.62 -25.61
C ILE A 165 4.03 4.15 -25.38
N ASN A 166 3.60 3.48 -26.43
CA ASN A 166 3.52 2.02 -26.49
C ASN A 166 4.15 1.54 -27.80
N LEU A 167 5.42 1.09 -27.73
CA LEU A 167 6.18 0.65 -28.90
C LEU A 167 5.68 -0.67 -29.50
N THR A 168 4.84 -1.43 -28.80
CA THR A 168 4.22 -2.64 -29.36
C THR A 168 3.17 -2.30 -30.42
N LEU A 169 2.42 -1.20 -30.22
CA LEU A 169 1.40 -0.68 -31.15
C LEU A 169 1.87 0.51 -31.99
N PRO A 170 3.19 0.70 -32.12
CA PRO A 170 3.85 1.98 -32.43
C PRO A 170 3.07 3.27 -32.06
N LEU A 171 2.48 3.31 -30.87
CA LEU A 171 1.59 4.41 -30.45
C LEU A 171 2.38 5.49 -29.70
N PHE A 172 2.25 6.73 -30.15
CA PHE A 172 2.76 7.93 -29.49
C PHE A 172 1.62 8.92 -29.26
N VAL A 173 1.34 9.22 -28.00
CA VAL A 173 0.29 10.16 -27.60
C VAL A 173 0.93 11.29 -26.82
N TYR A 174 0.60 12.53 -27.17
CA TYR A 174 1.08 13.71 -26.48
C TYR A 174 -0.09 14.44 -25.83
N SER A 175 0.10 14.93 -24.61
CA SER A 175 -0.85 15.83 -23.96
C SER A 175 -0.13 17.04 -23.37
N TYR A 176 -0.84 18.14 -23.22
CA TYR A 176 -0.31 19.30 -22.50
C TYR A 176 -0.32 19.03 -21.00
N PRO A 177 0.67 19.54 -20.26
CA PRO A 177 0.61 19.50 -18.81
C PRO A 177 -0.60 20.30 -18.32
N LEU A 178 -1.24 19.79 -17.27
CA LEU A 178 -2.33 20.49 -16.61
C LEU A 178 -1.76 21.68 -15.85
N ALA A 179 -2.48 22.80 -15.89
CA ALA A 179 -2.17 23.94 -15.05
C ALA A 179 -2.26 23.53 -13.57
N ALA A 180 -1.35 24.07 -12.75
CA ALA A 180 -1.45 23.92 -11.31
C ALA A 180 -2.80 24.46 -10.82
N GLN A 181 -3.47 23.70 -9.95
CA GLN A 181 -4.75 24.11 -9.40
C GLN A 181 -4.56 25.38 -8.56
N GLN A 182 -5.07 26.50 -9.05
CA GLN A 182 -5.19 27.72 -8.26
C GLN A 182 -6.47 27.59 -7.45
N LYS A 183 -6.38 27.41 -6.12
CA LYS A 183 -7.53 27.63 -5.26
C LYS A 183 -7.42 29.04 -4.68
N GLU A 184 -8.55 29.73 -4.55
CA GLU A 184 -8.63 31.14 -4.15
C GLU A 184 -7.96 31.44 -2.80
N ASN A 185 -7.73 30.43 -1.96
CA ASN A 185 -7.02 30.54 -0.67
C ASN A 185 -5.77 29.64 -0.57
N THR A 186 -5.25 29.11 -1.68
CA THR A 186 -4.00 28.32 -1.66
C THR A 186 -2.82 29.23 -1.94
N PHE A 187 -2.18 29.69 -0.86
CA PHE A 187 -0.84 30.24 -0.90
C PHE A 187 0.12 29.15 -1.41
N PHE A 188 0.24 29.00 -2.73
CA PHE A 188 1.32 28.26 -3.39
C PHE A 188 2.65 29.02 -3.30
N LEU A 189 2.90 29.66 -2.16
CA LEU A 189 4.19 30.12 -1.73
C LEU A 189 4.46 29.34 -0.45
N SER A 190 5.47 28.47 -0.47
CA SER A 190 6.11 28.10 0.78
C SER A 190 6.44 29.40 1.53
N ILE A 191 5.88 29.57 2.73
CA ILE A 191 6.22 30.72 3.57
C ILE A 191 7.62 30.45 4.11
N PHE A 192 8.59 31.19 3.60
CA PHE A 192 9.96 31.13 4.09
C PHE A 192 10.06 31.90 5.40
N VAL A 193 10.08 31.17 6.51
CA VAL A 193 10.39 31.73 7.83
C VAL A 193 11.91 31.72 8.00
N GLY A 194 12.52 32.91 7.96
CA GLY A 194 13.98 33.06 7.86
C GLY A 194 14.79 32.64 9.09
N ASN A 195 14.17 32.51 10.27
CA ASN A 195 14.82 32.19 11.54
C ASN A 195 13.98 31.19 12.37
N GLU A 196 14.57 30.60 13.41
CA GLU A 196 13.79 29.88 14.44
C GLU A 196 12.91 30.89 15.20
N LEU A 197 11.60 30.79 15.01
CA LEU A 197 10.60 31.58 15.72
C LEU A 197 9.86 30.71 16.73
N LEU A 198 9.45 31.33 17.84
CA LEU A 198 8.48 30.73 18.76
C LEU A 198 7.16 30.48 18.00
N LEU A 199 6.53 29.34 18.27
CA LEU A 199 5.29 28.91 17.61
C LEU A 199 4.16 29.95 17.74
N SER A 200 4.07 30.64 18.88
CA SER A 200 3.12 31.73 19.11
C SER A 200 3.34 32.92 18.18
N LEU A 201 4.60 33.27 17.87
CA LEU A 201 4.94 34.34 16.93
C LEU A 201 4.65 33.92 15.48
N VAL A 202 4.81 32.65 15.14
CA VAL A 202 4.47 32.11 13.81
C VAL A 202 2.96 32.21 13.58
N VAL A 203 2.16 31.77 14.55
CA VAL A 203 0.69 31.85 14.49
C VAL A 203 0.24 33.32 14.37
N TYR A 204 0.79 34.21 15.19
CA TYR A 204 0.46 35.64 15.14
C TYR A 204 0.88 36.32 13.82
N HIS A 205 2.05 35.95 13.28
CA HIS A 205 2.52 36.45 11.99
C HIS A 205 1.60 36.00 10.85
N LEU A 206 1.17 34.73 10.86
CA LEU A 206 0.17 34.20 9.92
C LEU A 206 -1.14 35.00 9.99
N TYR A 207 -1.67 35.24 11.19
CA TYR A 207 -2.88 36.06 11.38
C TYR A 207 -2.75 37.48 10.83
N LEU A 208 -1.59 38.12 10.97
CA LEU A 208 -1.36 39.47 10.44
C LEU A 208 -1.12 39.52 8.93
N THR A 209 -0.50 38.47 8.35
CA THR A 209 -0.25 38.40 6.90
C THR A 209 -1.48 38.02 6.08
N LEU A 210 -2.43 37.33 6.70
CA LEU A 210 -3.68 36.92 6.08
C LEU A 210 -4.73 38.00 6.36
N ASP A 211 -4.78 39.03 5.52
CA ASP A 211 -5.68 40.22 5.62
C ASP A 211 -7.20 39.89 5.44
N HIS A 212 -7.59 38.63 5.64
CA HIS A 212 -8.95 38.13 5.63
C HIS A 212 -9.28 37.49 6.98
N PRO A 213 -10.52 37.58 7.48
CA PRO A 213 -10.91 36.86 8.68
C PRO A 213 -10.68 35.38 8.39
N VAL A 214 -9.65 34.80 8.99
CA VAL A 214 -9.48 33.34 9.03
C VAL A 214 -10.83 32.81 9.53
N PRO A 215 -11.48 31.87 8.82
CA PRO A 215 -12.72 31.29 9.31
C PRO A 215 -12.49 30.83 10.76
N PRO A 216 -13.50 30.92 11.64
CA PRO A 216 -13.36 30.56 13.06
C PRO A 216 -12.94 29.10 13.29
N GLU A 217 -12.80 28.30 12.24
CA GLU A 217 -12.12 27.00 12.23
C GLU A 217 -10.61 27.17 12.52
N ALA A 218 -10.30 27.22 13.80
CA ALA A 218 -9.14 26.63 14.44
C ALA A 218 -7.93 26.22 13.53
N PRO A 219 -6.85 27.04 13.43
CA PRO A 219 -5.67 26.64 12.66
C PRO A 219 -4.93 25.46 13.30
N THR A 220 -4.78 24.36 12.57
CA THR A 220 -3.90 23.24 12.97
C THR A 220 -2.54 23.38 12.30
N VAL A 221 -1.46 23.30 13.07
CA VAL A 221 -0.07 23.24 12.58
C VAL A 221 0.49 21.86 12.87
N ALA A 222 0.89 21.14 11.83
CA ALA A 222 1.53 19.82 11.93
C ALA A 222 2.90 19.81 11.25
N LYS A 223 3.84 19.03 11.79
CA LYS A 223 5.15 18.78 11.19
C LYS A 223 5.17 17.37 10.60
N SER A 224 4.69 17.23 9.37
CA SER A 224 4.41 15.92 8.75
C SER A 224 3.29 15.19 9.49
N SER A 225 3.60 14.15 10.27
CA SER A 225 2.61 13.36 11.01
C SER A 225 2.25 13.91 12.40
N PRO A 226 3.20 14.38 13.24
CA PRO A 226 2.83 14.97 14.53
C PRO A 226 2.16 16.34 14.35
N VAL A 227 1.01 16.49 15.00
CA VAL A 227 0.39 17.80 15.25
C VAL A 227 1.21 18.53 16.30
N VAL A 228 1.57 19.78 16.03
CA VAL A 228 2.39 20.65 16.89
C VAL A 228 1.54 21.70 17.59
N TYR A 229 0.46 22.14 16.95
CA TYR A 229 -0.51 23.09 17.49
C TYR A 229 -1.89 22.81 16.89
N GLU A 230 -2.90 22.81 17.74
CA GLU A 230 -4.30 22.71 17.37
C GLU A 230 -5.10 23.53 18.39
N THR A 231 -6.02 24.34 17.91
CA THR A 231 -6.99 25.04 18.76
C THR A 231 -8.21 24.14 18.92
N CYS A 232 -8.59 23.86 20.17
CA CYS A 232 -9.78 23.09 20.46
C CYS A 232 -10.94 24.04 20.79
N ASP A 233 -12.09 23.86 20.13
CA ASP A 233 -13.35 24.48 20.55
C ASP A 233 -13.88 23.69 21.76
N CYS A 234 -13.59 24.19 22.95
CA CYS A 234 -14.26 23.73 24.16
C CYS A 234 -15.58 24.52 24.27
N ASP A 235 -16.73 23.86 24.06
CA ASP A 235 -18.07 24.47 24.10
C ASP A 235 -18.42 25.19 25.44
N ASP A 236 -17.58 25.09 26.48
CA ASP A 236 -17.75 25.72 27.79
C ASP A 236 -16.70 26.79 28.14
N CYS A 237 -15.82 27.18 27.21
CA CYS A 237 -14.79 28.19 27.47
C CYS A 237 -14.98 29.41 26.55
N GLU A 238 -15.22 30.59 27.13
CA GLU A 238 -15.15 31.90 26.41
C GLU A 238 -13.71 32.25 25.97
N VAL A 239 -12.76 31.32 26.08
CA VAL A 239 -11.34 31.48 25.77
C VAL A 239 -10.88 30.30 24.92
N VAL A 240 -10.33 30.60 23.73
CA VAL A 240 -9.70 29.62 22.84
C VAL A 240 -8.46 29.05 23.54
N ASP A 241 -8.50 27.77 23.92
CA ASP A 241 -7.43 27.13 24.66
C ASP A 241 -6.38 26.50 23.72
N VAL A 242 -5.10 26.62 24.09
CA VAL A 242 -3.96 26.18 23.26
C VAL A 242 -3.45 24.83 23.78
N CYS A 243 -3.88 23.74 23.14
CA CYS A 243 -3.35 22.42 23.43
C CYS A 243 -2.03 22.17 22.67
N THR A 244 -0.90 22.47 23.30
CA THR A 244 0.38 21.89 22.84
C THR A 244 0.40 20.43 23.26
N THR A 245 0.16 19.52 22.31
CA THR A 245 0.23 18.07 22.54
C THR A 245 1.68 17.64 22.75
N GLY A 246 2.19 17.85 23.97
CA GLY A 246 3.55 17.45 24.29
C GLY A 246 4.17 17.94 25.60
N LEU A 247 3.50 18.76 26.42
CA LEU A 247 3.93 19.05 27.79
C LEU A 247 2.69 19.39 28.63
N SER A 248 2.36 18.50 29.56
CA SER A 248 1.31 18.67 30.55
C SER A 248 1.50 19.97 31.34
N PHE A 249 0.53 20.87 31.28
CA PHE A 249 0.26 21.81 32.36
C PHE A 249 -1.25 22.01 32.48
N ASP A 250 -1.80 21.41 33.52
CA ASP A 250 -3.06 21.74 34.16
C ASP A 250 -2.75 21.66 35.67
N PRO A 251 -3.40 22.38 36.61
CA PRO A 251 -4.66 23.09 36.49
C PRO A 251 -4.74 24.44 37.24
N ALA A 252 -5.19 25.49 36.57
CA ALA A 252 -5.81 26.63 37.25
C ALA A 252 -6.77 27.36 36.28
N CYS A 253 -7.73 26.59 35.75
CA CYS A 253 -9.04 27.08 35.38
C CYS A 253 -10.08 26.12 35.98
#